data_AF-A0ABD7XE98-F1
#
_entry.id   AF-A0ABD7XE98-F1
#
_cell.length_a   1.000
_cell.length_b   1.000
_cell.length_c   1.000
_cell.angle_alpha   90.00
_cell.angle_beta   90.00
_cell.angle_gamma   90.00
#
_symmetry.space_group_name_H-M   'P 1'
#
loop_
_entity.id
_entity.type
_entity.pdbx_description
1 polymer ?
#
loop_
_entity_poly.entity_id
_entity_poly.type
_entity_poly.pdbx_seq_one_letter_code
_entity_poly.pdbx_strand_id
1 'polypeptide(L)'
;MQDKEHQTTRELQVDNYYRSISGKKIEDLFSRWMDMIADTEKIENLKPAVLNKMIKELMMYGSARTVYIGSLFQQYNYKRPSTSDEFNAFELLYLGASLVASMKQDFTGYEVDPEVLLRMKITDIDSEINKERFKLAKENASKIIEDGFI
;
A
#
# COMPACT_ATOMS: atom_id res chain seq x y z
N MET A 1 3.88 -16.83 -28.23
CA MET A 1 4.14 -15.37 -28.31
C MET A 1 2.84 -14.61 -28.53
N GLN A 2 2.03 -14.99 -29.52
CA GLN A 2 0.69 -14.42 -29.78
C GLN A 2 -0.26 -14.35 -28.57
N ASP A 3 -0.35 -15.41 -27.75
CA ASP A 3 -1.26 -15.40 -26.59
C ASP A 3 -0.83 -14.42 -25.48
N LYS A 4 0.48 -14.23 -25.29
CA LYS A 4 1.00 -13.22 -24.35
C LYS A 4 0.70 -11.81 -24.83
N GLU A 5 0.91 -11.53 -26.12
CA GLU A 5 0.59 -10.22 -26.71
C GLU A 5 -0.91 -9.91 -26.66
N HIS A 6 -1.77 -10.91 -26.89
CA HIS A 6 -3.22 -10.76 -26.77
C HIS A 6 -3.67 -10.52 -25.32
N GLN A 7 -3.06 -11.17 -24.32
CA GLN A 7 -3.31 -10.89 -22.91
C GLN A 7 -2.90 -9.45 -22.55
N THR A 8 -1.68 -9.02 -22.91
CA THR A 8 -1.21 -7.66 -22.64
C THR A 8 -2.09 -6.60 -23.30
N THR A 9 -2.56 -6.85 -24.52
CA THR A 9 -3.45 -5.92 -25.23
C THR A 9 -4.81 -5.77 -24.53
N ARG A 10 -5.37 -6.87 -24.03
CA ARG A 10 -6.64 -6.85 -23.29
C ARG A 10 -6.49 -6.15 -21.94
N GLU A 11 -5.40 -6.40 -21.21
CA GLU A 11 -5.08 -5.73 -19.95
C GLU A 11 -4.96 -4.22 -20.15
N LEU A 12 -4.21 -3.78 -21.17
CA LEU A 12 -4.09 -2.37 -21.52
C LEU A 12 -5.43 -1.71 -21.89
N GLN A 13 -6.31 -2.42 -22.60
CA GLN A 13 -7.65 -1.92 -22.93
C GLN A 13 -8.53 -1.76 -21.70
N VAL A 14 -8.49 -2.72 -20.77
CA VAL A 14 -9.21 -2.67 -19.49
C VAL A 14 -8.69 -1.51 -18.64
N ASP A 15 -7.38 -1.35 -18.53
CA ASP A 15 -6.73 -0.24 -17.83
C ASP A 15 -7.13 1.12 -18.41
N ASN A 16 -7.08 1.27 -19.73
CA ASN A 16 -7.46 2.51 -20.41
C ASN A 16 -8.94 2.85 -20.21
N TYR A 17 -9.82 1.85 -20.25
CA TYR A 17 -11.24 2.03 -19.97
C TYR A 17 -11.46 2.56 -18.54
N TYR A 18 -10.84 1.92 -17.53
CA TYR A 18 -10.98 2.36 -16.15
C TYR A 18 -10.38 3.74 -15.89
N ARG A 19 -9.21 4.06 -16.47
CA ARG A 19 -8.60 5.40 -16.38
C ARG A 19 -9.50 6.47 -17.00
N SER A 20 -10.10 6.20 -18.15
CA SER A 20 -10.95 7.18 -18.87
C SER A 20 -12.23 7.55 -18.13
N ILE A 21 -12.81 6.62 -17.36
CA ILE A 21 -14.09 6.82 -16.66
C ILE A 21 -13.89 7.19 -15.20
N SER A 22 -12.74 6.86 -14.62
CA SER A 22 -12.55 6.86 -13.16
C SER A 22 -11.42 7.77 -12.69
N GLY A 23 -10.78 8.56 -13.56
CA GLY A 23 -9.60 9.38 -13.22
C GLY A 23 -9.72 10.15 -11.90
N LYS A 24 -10.82 10.89 -11.69
CA LYS A 24 -11.06 11.62 -10.43
C LYS A 24 -11.29 10.70 -9.22
N LYS A 25 -12.01 9.59 -9.38
CA LYS A 25 -12.22 8.62 -8.30
C LYS A 25 -10.92 7.92 -7.89
N ILE A 26 -10.08 7.66 -8.88
CA ILE A 26 -8.76 7.06 -8.73
C ILE A 26 -7.82 8.04 -8.01
N GLU A 27 -7.81 9.32 -8.40
CA GLU A 27 -7.08 10.38 -7.70
C GLU A 27 -7.55 10.50 -6.25
N ASP A 28 -8.87 10.55 -6.01
CA ASP A 28 -9.46 10.60 -4.67
C ASP A 28 -9.08 9.36 -3.84
N LEU A 29 -9.03 8.17 -4.46
CA LEU A 29 -8.58 6.94 -3.80
C LEU A 29 -7.11 7.02 -3.43
N PHE A 30 -6.25 7.44 -4.37
CA PHE A 30 -4.82 7.62 -4.14
C PHE A 30 -4.56 8.59 -2.99
N SER A 31 -5.21 9.75 -3.01
CA SER A 31 -5.06 10.77 -1.98
C SER A 31 -5.43 10.23 -0.60
N ARG A 32 -6.50 9.43 -0.49
CA ARG A 32 -6.93 8.86 0.80
C ARG A 32 -5.96 7.80 1.33
N TRP A 33 -5.38 6.97 0.46
CA TRP A 33 -4.35 6.02 0.88
C TRP A 33 -3.01 6.71 1.17
N MET A 34 -2.65 7.77 0.44
CA MET A 34 -1.47 8.60 0.72
C MET A 34 -1.56 9.28 2.09
N ASP A 35 -2.75 9.76 2.45
CA ASP A 35 -3.00 10.31 3.80
C ASP A 35 -2.69 9.28 4.90
N MET A 36 -2.68 7.97 4.60
CA MET A 36 -2.26 6.97 5.58
C MET A 36 -0.78 7.02 5.97
N ILE A 37 0.05 7.69 5.16
CA ILE A 37 1.46 7.92 5.47
C ILE A 37 1.67 9.37 5.85
N ALA A 38 0.99 10.28 5.14
CA ALA A 38 1.21 11.70 5.28
C ALA A 38 0.53 12.32 6.52
N ASP A 39 -0.52 11.71 7.05
CA ASP A 39 -1.38 12.28 8.09
C ASP A 39 -1.95 11.17 9.00
N THR A 40 -1.12 10.68 9.92
CA THR A 40 -1.48 9.57 10.81
C THR A 40 -2.65 9.90 11.74
N GLU A 41 -2.83 11.17 12.12
CA GLU A 41 -3.95 11.64 12.96
C GLU A 41 -5.31 11.52 12.24
N LYS A 42 -5.35 11.73 10.92
CA LYS A 42 -6.57 11.47 10.13
C LYS A 42 -6.97 10.00 10.12
N ILE A 43 -6.00 9.09 10.23
CA ILE A 43 -6.26 7.64 10.24
C ILE A 43 -6.87 7.21 11.57
N GLU A 44 -6.34 7.72 12.68
CA GLU A 44 -6.84 7.37 14.02
C GLU A 44 -8.33 7.70 14.19
N ASN A 45 -8.81 8.72 13.48
CA ASN A 45 -10.21 9.16 13.51
C ASN A 45 -11.04 8.64 12.32
N LEU A 46 -10.51 7.71 11.53
CA LEU A 46 -11.17 7.24 10.32
C LEU A 46 -12.38 6.36 10.67
N LYS A 47 -13.57 6.79 10.28
CA LYS A 47 -14.80 6.02 10.53
C LYS A 47 -14.74 4.67 9.79
N PRO A 48 -15.23 3.56 10.38
CA PRO A 48 -15.24 2.25 9.72
C PRO A 48 -15.89 2.25 8.33
N ALA A 49 -16.97 3.03 8.14
CA ALA A 49 -17.62 3.17 6.84
C ALA A 49 -16.71 3.79 5.76
N VAL A 50 -15.82 4.70 6.14
CA VAL A 50 -14.83 5.30 5.24
C VAL A 50 -13.76 4.28 4.88
N LEU A 51 -13.24 3.52 5.85
CA LEU A 51 -12.28 2.45 5.61
C LEU A 51 -12.85 1.40 4.65
N ASN A 52 -14.08 0.93 4.91
CA ASN A 52 -14.75 -0.05 4.06
C ASN A 52 -14.94 0.48 2.62
N LYS A 53 -15.21 1.78 2.46
CA LYS A 53 -15.27 2.42 1.15
C LYS A 53 -13.91 2.42 0.46
N MET A 54 -12.83 2.78 1.17
CA MET A 54 -11.47 2.76 0.63
C MET A 54 -11.04 1.35 0.20
N ILE A 55 -11.34 0.33 1.01
CA ILE A 55 -11.08 -1.08 0.69
C ILE A 55 -11.87 -1.50 -0.55
N LYS A 56 -13.17 -1.18 -0.62
CA LYS A 56 -14.00 -1.48 -1.79
C LYS A 56 -13.45 -0.85 -3.07
N GLU A 57 -13.06 0.42 -3.01
CA GLU A 57 -12.52 1.12 -4.18
C GLU A 57 -11.14 0.57 -4.58
N LEU A 58 -10.32 0.15 -3.62
CA LEU A 58 -9.07 -0.55 -3.90
C LEU A 58 -9.31 -1.88 -4.65
N MET A 59 -10.29 -2.68 -4.20
CA MET A 59 -10.69 -3.93 -4.88
C MET A 59 -11.23 -3.69 -6.30
N MET A 60 -11.86 -2.56 -6.54
CA MET A 60 -12.47 -2.24 -7.84
C MET A 60 -11.47 -1.66 -8.85
N TYR A 61 -10.52 -0.84 -8.39
CA TYR A 61 -9.71 0.02 -9.26
C TYR A 61 -8.21 -0.20 -9.16
N GLY A 62 -7.71 -0.89 -8.13
CA GLY A 62 -6.29 -1.21 -8.02
C GLY A 62 -5.86 -2.28 -9.02
N SER A 63 -4.60 -2.23 -9.48
CA SER A 63 -4.02 -3.34 -10.23
C SER A 63 -3.97 -4.61 -9.39
N ALA A 64 -3.78 -5.78 -10.03
CA ALA A 64 -3.66 -7.06 -9.32
C ALA A 64 -2.58 -7.02 -8.23
N ARG A 65 -1.44 -6.37 -8.51
CA ARG A 65 -0.35 -6.17 -7.54
C ARG A 65 -0.79 -5.28 -6.38
N THR A 66 -1.41 -4.15 -6.67
CA THR A 66 -1.91 -3.21 -5.65
C THR A 66 -2.96 -3.84 -4.74
N VAL A 67 -3.92 -4.59 -5.31
CA VAL A 67 -4.94 -5.32 -4.55
C VAL A 67 -4.30 -6.39 -3.67
N TYR A 68 -3.30 -7.11 -4.18
CA TYR A 68 -2.57 -8.13 -3.42
C TYR A 68 -1.84 -7.51 -2.23
N ILE A 69 -1.04 -6.46 -2.41
CA ILE A 69 -0.36 -5.75 -1.31
C ILE A 69 -1.39 -5.19 -0.31
N GLY A 70 -2.49 -4.63 -0.80
CA GLY A 70 -3.58 -4.14 0.05
C GLY A 70 -4.20 -5.24 0.91
N SER A 71 -4.35 -6.45 0.36
CA SER A 71 -4.84 -7.61 1.11
C SER A 71 -3.87 -8.00 2.23
N LEU A 72 -2.56 -7.96 1.95
CA LEU A 72 -1.53 -8.27 2.93
C LEU A 72 -1.50 -7.24 4.06
N PHE A 73 -1.51 -5.96 3.70
CA PHE A 73 -1.61 -4.85 4.64
C PHE A 73 -2.81 -5.01 5.59
N GLN A 74 -4.00 -5.30 5.05
CA GLN A 74 -5.20 -5.48 5.87
C GLN A 74 -5.14 -6.72 6.75
N GLN A 75 -4.64 -7.85 6.24
CA GLN A 75 -4.45 -9.06 7.03
C GLN A 75 -3.47 -8.83 8.19
N TYR A 76 -2.36 -8.12 7.94
CA TYR A 76 -1.42 -7.74 8.99
C TYR A 76 -2.10 -6.84 10.03
N ASN A 77 -2.85 -5.83 9.57
CA ASN A 77 -3.57 -4.90 10.45
C ASN A 77 -4.61 -5.61 11.34
N TYR A 78 -5.36 -6.58 10.81
CA TYR A 78 -6.35 -7.35 11.57
C TYR A 78 -5.72 -8.35 12.54
N LYS A 79 -4.55 -8.89 12.21
CA LYS A 79 -3.81 -9.84 13.06
C LYS A 79 -2.94 -9.17 14.13
N ARG A 80 -2.96 -7.83 14.21
CA ARG A 80 -2.18 -7.04 15.16
C ARG A 80 -2.33 -7.61 16.59
N PRO A 81 -1.25 -8.12 17.21
CA PRO A 81 -1.29 -8.55 18.60
C PRO A 81 -1.74 -7.40 19.49
N SER A 82 -2.57 -7.69 20.49
CA SER A 82 -3.06 -6.69 21.45
C SER A 82 -1.98 -6.26 22.45
N THR A 83 -0.84 -6.94 22.50
CA THR A 83 0.30 -6.67 23.40
C THR A 83 1.47 -6.00 22.66
N SER A 84 2.15 -5.07 23.34
CA SER A 84 3.14 -4.14 22.75
C SER A 84 4.43 -4.78 22.27
N ASP A 85 4.82 -5.93 22.83
CA ASP A 85 6.21 -6.40 22.74
C ASP A 85 6.49 -7.21 21.47
N GLU A 86 5.45 -7.68 20.77
CA GLU A 86 5.54 -8.41 19.50
C GLU A 86 5.19 -7.56 18.27
N PHE A 87 4.59 -6.38 18.47
CA PHE A 87 4.12 -5.54 17.37
C PHE A 87 5.19 -4.53 16.93
N ASN A 88 5.76 -4.75 15.74
CA ASN A 88 6.62 -3.75 15.11
C ASN A 88 5.78 -2.78 14.27
N ALA A 89 5.49 -1.59 14.82
CA ALA A 89 4.74 -0.56 14.12
C ALA A 89 5.36 -0.16 12.76
N PHE A 90 6.67 -0.29 12.61
CA PHE A 90 7.35 -0.04 11.34
C PHE A 90 6.97 -1.04 10.25
N GLU A 91 6.59 -2.27 10.58
CA GLU A 91 6.15 -3.27 9.59
C GLU A 91 4.81 -2.85 8.96
N LEU A 92 3.84 -2.45 9.80
CA LEU A 92 2.56 -1.95 9.32
C LEU A 92 2.74 -0.70 8.45
N LEU A 93 3.62 0.22 8.88
CA LEU A 93 3.96 1.42 8.11
C LEU A 93 4.62 1.08 6.77
N TYR A 94 5.52 0.10 6.74
CA TYR A 94 6.20 -0.32 5.51
C TYR A 94 5.26 -1.02 4.54
N LEU A 95 4.34 -1.86 5.03
CA LEU A 95 3.26 -2.46 4.21
C LEU A 95 2.33 -1.38 3.64
N GLY A 96 1.97 -0.38 4.45
CA GLY A 96 1.17 0.78 4.01
C GLY A 96 1.90 1.61 2.95
N ALA A 97 3.20 1.87 3.15
CA ALA A 97 4.04 2.56 2.16
C ALA A 97 4.19 1.78 0.86
N SER A 98 4.29 0.45 0.94
CA SER A 98 4.35 -0.42 -0.23
C SER A 98 3.04 -0.40 -1.02
N LEU A 99 1.90 -0.36 -0.34
CA LEU A 99 0.61 -0.18 -0.98
C LEU A 99 0.54 1.15 -1.72
N VAL A 100 0.90 2.26 -1.07
CA VAL A 100 0.87 3.59 -1.69
C VAL A 100 1.87 3.70 -2.84
N ALA A 101 3.04 3.09 -2.74
CA ALA A 101 4.02 3.02 -3.83
C ALA A 101 3.45 2.27 -5.05
N SER A 102 2.79 1.12 -4.83
CA SER A 102 2.12 0.35 -5.89
C SER A 102 1.00 1.16 -6.54
N MET A 103 0.19 1.86 -5.75
CA MET A 103 -0.84 2.77 -6.26
C MET A 103 -0.23 3.93 -7.08
N LYS A 104 0.90 4.49 -6.63
CA LYS A 104 1.59 5.56 -7.38
C LYS A 104 2.06 5.06 -8.75
N GLN A 105 2.57 3.83 -8.83
CA GLN A 105 2.92 3.20 -10.09
C GLN A 105 1.69 3.02 -10.98
N ASP A 106 0.58 2.50 -10.44
CA ASP A 106 -0.68 2.33 -11.17
C ASP A 106 -1.12 3.67 -11.81
N PHE A 107 -1.06 4.77 -11.06
CA PHE A 107 -1.63 6.05 -11.50
C PHE A 107 -0.70 6.91 -12.32
N THR A 108 0.58 6.93 -11.97
CA THR A 108 1.55 7.86 -12.57
C THR A 108 2.57 7.18 -13.46
N GLY A 109 2.66 5.85 -13.41
CA GLY A 109 3.73 5.08 -14.07
C GLY A 109 5.09 5.19 -13.38
N TYR A 110 5.22 6.03 -12.35
CA TYR A 110 6.47 6.19 -11.60
C TYR A 110 6.53 5.22 -10.43
N GLU A 111 7.56 4.37 -10.43
CA GLU A 111 7.94 3.58 -9.28
C GLU A 111 8.60 4.47 -8.21
N VAL A 112 8.36 4.13 -6.94
CA VAL A 112 9.00 4.78 -5.80
C VAL A 112 9.29 3.72 -4.75
N ASP A 113 10.45 3.82 -4.11
CA ASP A 113 10.76 2.98 -2.96
C ASP A 113 9.85 3.36 -1.77
N PRO A 114 9.16 2.40 -1.12
CA PRO A 114 8.36 2.66 0.07
C PRO A 114 9.11 3.39 1.19
N GLU A 115 10.40 3.10 1.37
CA GLU A 115 11.25 3.77 2.36
C GLU A 115 11.41 5.26 2.06
N VAL A 116 11.49 5.65 0.78
CA VAL A 116 11.55 7.06 0.38
C VAL A 116 10.29 7.80 0.82
N LEU A 117 9.11 7.17 0.68
CA LEU A 117 7.85 7.76 1.16
C LEU A 117 7.85 7.92 2.69
N LEU A 118 8.31 6.90 3.43
CA LEU A 118 8.35 6.95 4.89
C LEU A 118 9.32 8.00 5.42
N ARG A 119 10.50 8.15 4.78
CA ARG A 119 11.50 9.17 5.13
C ARG A 119 10.99 10.60 4.97
N MET A 120 9.92 10.84 4.21
CA MET A 120 9.27 12.15 4.14
C MET A 120 8.52 12.54 5.43
N LYS A 121 8.26 11.57 6.32
CA LYS A 121 7.41 11.76 7.51
C LYS A 121 8.06 11.29 8.82
N ILE A 122 8.74 10.15 8.79
CA ILE A 122 9.43 9.60 9.97
C ILE A 122 10.81 10.25 10.06
N THR A 123 11.00 11.12 11.06
CA THR A 123 12.20 11.94 11.20
C THR A 123 13.32 11.26 11.98
N ASP A 124 13.01 10.21 12.73
CA ASP A 124 13.91 9.50 13.66
C ASP A 124 14.15 8.04 13.24
N ILE A 125 13.89 7.71 11.98
CA ILE A 125 14.03 6.36 11.41
C ILE A 125 15.47 5.83 11.50
N ASP A 126 16.46 6.72 11.40
CA ASP A 126 17.89 6.39 11.46
C ASP A 126 18.47 6.55 12.87
N SER A 127 17.64 6.81 13.90
CA SER A 127 18.11 6.89 15.29
C SER A 127 18.62 5.52 15.77
N GLU A 128 19.54 5.53 16.75
CA GLU A 128 20.13 4.31 17.32
C GLU A 128 19.07 3.31 17.81
N ILE A 129 17.93 3.82 18.29
CA ILE A 129 16.82 3.02 18.83
C ILE A 129 15.97 2.41 17.70
N ASN A 130 15.72 3.16 16.62
CA ASN A 130 14.75 2.78 15.60
C ASN A 130 15.38 2.10 14.38
N LYS A 131 16.67 2.35 14.09
CA LYS A 131 17.32 1.89 12.85
C LYS A 131 17.22 0.37 12.65
N GLU A 132 17.56 -0.41 13.68
CA GLU A 132 17.47 -1.87 13.60
C GLU A 132 16.02 -2.36 13.54
N ARG A 133 15.10 -1.71 14.28
CA ARG A 133 13.67 -2.04 14.23
C ARG A 133 13.06 -1.78 12.85
N PHE A 134 13.45 -0.67 12.22
CA PHE A 134 13.01 -0.31 10.89
C PHE A 134 13.60 -1.23 9.83
N LYS A 135 14.90 -1.58 9.94
CA LYS A 135 15.55 -2.54 9.06
C LYS A 135 14.85 -3.90 9.10
N LEU A 136 14.63 -4.45 10.30
CA LEU A 136 13.90 -5.70 10.47
C LEU A 136 12.48 -5.62 9.92
N ALA A 137 11.80 -4.48 10.14
CA ALA A 137 10.48 -4.26 9.61
C ALA A 137 10.43 -4.29 8.08
N LYS A 138 11.39 -3.61 7.43
CA LYS A 138 11.54 -3.60 5.98
C LYS A 138 11.76 -5.02 5.46
N GLU A 139 12.70 -5.77 6.04
CA GLU A 139 13.00 -7.14 5.64
C GLU A 139 11.77 -8.06 5.78
N ASN A 140 11.05 -7.98 6.89
CA ASN A 140 9.86 -8.80 7.14
C ASN A 140 8.70 -8.40 6.21
N ALA A 141 8.42 -7.11 6.04
CA ALA A 141 7.37 -6.64 5.15
C ALA A 141 7.66 -7.01 3.69
N SER A 142 8.92 -6.91 3.24
CA SER A 142 9.34 -7.38 1.92
C SER A 142 9.08 -8.87 1.72
N LYS A 143 9.45 -9.71 2.70
CA LYS A 143 9.15 -11.16 2.66
C LYS A 143 7.64 -11.44 2.61
N ILE A 144 6.84 -10.74 3.42
CA ILE A 144 5.37 -10.87 3.39
C ILE A 144 4.82 -10.53 2.01
N ILE A 145 5.37 -9.51 1.34
CA ILE A 145 4.96 -9.14 -0.02
C ILE A 145 5.39 -10.19 -1.04
N GLU A 146 6.61 -10.71 -0.95
CA GLU A 146 7.14 -11.69 -1.90
C GLU A 146 6.47 -13.06 -1.75
N ASP A 147 6.31 -13.54 -0.52
CA ASP A 147 5.95 -14.93 -0.21
C ASP A 147 4.52 -15.07 0.35
N GLY A 148 3.89 -13.98 0.78
CA GLY A 148 2.63 -13.99 1.53
C GLY A 148 2.84 -14.27 3.03
N PHE A 149 1.74 -14.56 3.75
CA PHE A 149 1.81 -15.07 5.13
C PHE A 149 1.94 -16.58 5.09
N ILE A 150 3.17 -17.09 5.10
CA ILE A 150 3.48 -18.52 5.27
C ILE A 150 3.61 -18.84 6.77
#